data_AF-A0A661AP98-F1
#
_entry.id   AF-A0A661AP98-F1
#
_cell.length_a   1.000
_cell.length_b   1.000
_cell.length_c   1.000
_cell.angle_alpha   90.00
_cell.angle_beta   90.00
_cell.angle_gamma   90.00
#
_symmetry.space_group_name_H-M   'P 1'
#
loop_
_entity.id
_entity.type
_entity.pdbx_description
1 polymer ?
#
loop_
_entity_poly.entity_id
_entity_poly.type
_entity_poly.pdbx_seq_one_letter_code
_entity_poly.pdbx_strand_id
1 'polypeptide(L)'
;MIVILLSLIQVFFSPNGGCKDAVLKEINSAKRSVQVAVYLLTDREISNALLNAKERGVDVKVVLDGEQADEISYSKHIYLKKHGVDVRLVYPGKSGKGIMHHKFAVIDKKTLLTGSFNWTPTADRYNHENLLVIKKNKKLLKKFLAEFKRLYKKGVPVEIETKVVNGNNTREVKDYVGRTVYVKGKVYNWHISRKGNLFIDFGKTRKSFTFVMWSEGVKELKKRGFPFEKLDNGYVKVYGKIIDHPKYGLEILTDDPDAIEIVK
;
A
#
# COMPACT_ATOMS: atom_id res chain seq x y z
N MET A 1 -10.78 19.39 43.11
CA MET A 1 -10.92 17.99 42.62
C MET A 1 -10.02 17.80 41.40
N ILE A 2 -8.83 17.23 41.57
CA ILE A 2 -7.89 16.98 40.47
C ILE A 2 -8.34 15.71 39.77
N VAL A 3 -8.96 15.81 38.60
CA VAL A 3 -9.24 14.65 37.75
C VAL A 3 -7.90 14.22 37.14
N ILE A 4 -7.23 13.26 37.77
CA ILE A 4 -6.09 12.57 37.16
C ILE A 4 -6.66 11.77 35.98
N LEU A 5 -6.52 12.31 34.78
CA LEU A 5 -6.87 11.61 33.56
C LEU A 5 -5.83 10.50 33.35
N LEU A 6 -6.11 9.32 33.90
CA LEU A 6 -5.28 8.13 33.70
C LEU A 6 -5.17 7.87 32.20
N SER A 7 -3.92 7.81 31.72
CA SER A 7 -3.63 7.37 30.35
C SER A 7 -4.02 5.90 30.24
N LEU A 8 -4.88 5.57 29.29
CA LEU A 8 -5.24 4.18 29.02
C LEU A 8 -4.22 3.65 28.01
N ILE A 9 -3.42 2.68 28.45
CA ILE A 9 -2.40 2.03 27.63
C ILE A 9 -2.80 0.57 27.48
N GLN A 10 -2.87 0.11 26.24
CA GLN A 10 -3.02 -1.30 25.89
C GLN A 10 -1.82 -1.73 25.07
N VAL A 11 -1.41 -2.99 25.20
CA VAL A 11 -0.36 -3.61 24.40
C VAL A 11 -0.93 -4.81 23.66
N PHE A 12 -0.48 -4.98 22.43
CA PHE A 12 -0.75 -6.10 21.56
C PHE A 12 0.58 -6.64 21.05
N PHE A 13 0.61 -7.92 20.72
CA PHE A 13 1.79 -8.59 20.17
C PHE A 13 1.46 -9.29 18.86
N SER A 14 2.45 -9.46 17.99
CA SER A 14 2.39 -10.42 16.89
C SER A 14 3.50 -11.45 17.06
N PRO A 15 3.31 -12.67 16.52
CA PRO A 15 2.07 -13.17 15.93
C PRO A 15 0.97 -13.44 16.98
N ASN A 16 -0.28 -13.63 16.53
CA ASN A 16 -1.43 -14.12 17.32
C ASN A 16 -1.95 -13.22 18.48
N GLY A 17 -1.38 -12.05 18.71
CA GLY A 17 -1.79 -11.15 19.81
C GLY A 17 -2.53 -9.88 19.37
N GLY A 18 -3.03 -9.81 18.13
CA GLY A 18 -4.01 -8.82 17.68
C GLY A 18 -3.49 -7.43 17.30
N CYS A 19 -2.21 -7.29 16.90
CA CYS A 19 -1.67 -5.99 16.45
C CYS A 19 -2.48 -5.40 15.29
N LYS A 20 -2.72 -6.17 14.22
CA LYS A 20 -3.51 -5.71 13.07
C LYS A 20 -4.94 -5.34 13.46
N ASP A 21 -5.60 -6.18 14.25
CA ASP A 21 -6.98 -5.93 14.71
C ASP A 21 -7.09 -4.63 15.50
N ALA A 22 -6.10 -4.35 16.36
CA ALA A 22 -6.03 -3.09 17.10
C ALA A 22 -5.85 -1.88 16.16
N VAL A 23 -4.99 -1.97 15.13
CA VAL A 23 -4.84 -0.92 14.11
C VAL A 23 -6.16 -0.68 13.37
N LEU A 24 -6.78 -1.75 12.87
CA LEU A 24 -8.05 -1.69 12.13
C LEU A 24 -9.16 -1.07 12.98
N LYS A 25 -9.31 -1.52 14.23
CA LYS A 25 -10.30 -1.00 15.18
C LYS A 25 -10.20 0.52 15.37
N GLU A 26 -8.98 1.01 15.60
CA GLU A 26 -8.78 2.44 15.87
C GLU A 26 -8.97 3.30 14.61
N ILE A 27 -8.53 2.82 13.43
CA ILE A 27 -8.78 3.51 12.15
C ILE A 27 -10.28 3.54 11.81
N ASN A 28 -10.98 2.42 11.98
CA ASN A 28 -12.42 2.34 11.71
C ASN A 28 -13.26 3.20 12.66
N SER A 29 -12.76 3.44 13.87
CA SER A 29 -13.42 4.30 14.86
C SER A 29 -13.17 5.80 14.63
N ALA A 30 -12.19 6.17 13.80
CA ALA A 30 -11.79 7.56 13.57
C ALA A 30 -12.93 8.41 13.00
N LYS A 31 -13.05 9.65 13.49
CA LYS A 31 -14.12 10.59 13.11
C LYS A 31 -13.64 11.91 12.51
N ARG A 32 -12.38 12.29 12.71
CA ARG A 32 -11.86 13.60 12.28
C ARG A 32 -10.57 13.49 11.50
N SER A 33 -9.60 12.73 11.99
CA SER A 33 -8.32 12.64 11.31
C SER A 33 -7.50 11.39 11.65
N VAL A 34 -6.74 10.89 10.68
CA VAL A 34 -5.78 9.79 10.83
C VAL A 34 -4.45 10.22 10.21
N GLN A 35 -3.43 10.43 11.04
CA GLN A 35 -2.07 10.77 10.61
C GLN A 35 -1.16 9.57 10.81
N VAL A 36 -0.66 8.97 9.73
CA VAL A 36 0.14 7.73 9.73
C VAL A 36 1.58 8.03 9.34
N ALA A 37 2.55 7.61 10.14
CA ALA A 37 3.95 7.57 9.75
C ALA A 37 4.50 6.17 10.02
N VAL A 38 4.65 5.37 8.96
CA VAL A 38 5.12 3.98 9.07
C VAL A 38 6.20 3.68 8.04
N TYR A 39 7.22 2.94 8.45
CA TYR A 39 8.34 2.55 7.59
C TYR A 39 7.87 1.77 6.35
N LEU A 40 7.00 0.78 6.56
CA LEU A 40 6.49 -0.06 5.50
C LEU A 40 4.98 -0.31 5.63
N LEU A 41 4.27 -0.16 4.51
CA LEU A 41 2.83 -0.41 4.38
C LEU A 41 2.54 -1.26 3.14
N THR A 42 2.27 -2.55 3.36
CA THR A 42 1.89 -3.51 2.31
C THR A 42 0.57 -4.22 2.61
N ASP A 43 0.00 -4.05 3.81
CA ASP A 43 -1.26 -4.70 4.20
C ASP A 43 -2.47 -4.04 3.53
N ARG A 44 -3.23 -4.84 2.78
CA ARG A 44 -4.41 -4.41 2.02
C ARG A 44 -5.60 -4.06 2.91
N GLU A 45 -5.81 -4.77 4.02
CA GLU A 45 -6.93 -4.51 4.92
C GLU A 45 -6.73 -3.21 5.69
N ILE A 46 -5.51 -2.97 6.18
CA ILE A 46 -5.16 -1.69 6.82
C ILE A 46 -5.30 -0.54 5.81
N SER A 47 -4.85 -0.74 4.58
CA SER A 47 -5.02 0.26 3.52
C SER A 47 -6.50 0.54 3.26
N ASN A 48 -7.33 -0.49 3.09
CA ASN A 48 -8.78 -0.33 2.91
C ASN A 48 -9.44 0.38 4.10
N ALA A 49 -9.01 0.14 5.34
CA ALA A 49 -9.52 0.88 6.49
C ALA A 49 -9.21 2.38 6.39
N LEU A 50 -8.04 2.76 5.86
CA LEU A 50 -7.68 4.16 5.60
C LEU A 50 -8.55 4.77 4.48
N LEU A 51 -8.79 4.03 3.39
CA LEU A 51 -9.70 4.47 2.32
C LEU A 51 -11.11 4.70 2.89
N ASN A 52 -11.66 3.71 3.59
CA ASN A 52 -12.97 3.79 4.21
C ASN A 52 -13.06 4.94 5.21
N ALA A 53 -11.98 5.25 5.95
CA ALA A 53 -11.95 6.43 6.82
C ALA A 53 -12.05 7.73 6.01
N LYS A 54 -11.28 7.84 4.92
CA LYS A 54 -11.34 8.98 4.01
C LYS A 54 -12.74 9.16 3.41
N GLU A 55 -13.37 8.07 2.97
CA GLU A 55 -14.74 8.09 2.42
C GLU A 55 -15.77 8.57 3.45
N ARG A 56 -15.56 8.29 4.74
CA ARG A 56 -16.36 8.87 5.84
C ARG A 56 -16.08 10.36 6.10
N GLY A 57 -15.20 11.01 5.32
CA GLY A 57 -14.82 12.42 5.48
C GLY A 57 -13.70 12.67 6.49
N VAL A 58 -13.00 11.63 6.95
CA VAL A 58 -11.84 11.77 7.86
C VAL A 58 -10.64 12.32 7.11
N ASP A 59 -9.91 13.28 7.70
CA ASP A 59 -8.63 13.77 7.14
C ASP A 59 -7.53 12.70 7.31
N VAL A 60 -7.30 11.91 6.27
CA VAL A 60 -6.31 10.82 6.25
C VAL A 60 -5.06 11.27 5.52
N LYS A 61 -3.92 11.22 6.22
CA LYS A 61 -2.60 11.55 5.69
C LYS A 61 -1.59 10.48 6.05
N VAL A 62 -0.77 10.08 5.08
CA VAL A 62 0.19 8.98 5.23
C VAL A 62 1.58 9.46 4.84
N VAL A 63 2.57 9.15 5.66
CA VAL A 63 4.00 9.33 5.38
C VAL A 63 4.69 7.98 5.47
N LEU A 64 5.40 7.60 4.40
CA LEU A 64 6.20 6.37 4.36
C LEU A 64 7.68 6.67 4.15
N ASP A 65 8.51 5.68 4.44
CA ASP A 65 9.90 5.71 3.97
C ASP A 65 9.91 5.51 2.45
N GLY A 66 10.54 6.44 1.76
CA GLY A 66 10.52 6.51 0.31
C GLY A 66 11.37 5.44 -0.35
N GLU A 67 12.51 5.05 0.25
CA GLU A 67 13.37 4.01 -0.32
C GLU A 67 12.69 2.65 -0.23
N GLN A 68 12.08 2.34 0.91
CA GLN A 68 11.27 1.12 1.04
C GLN A 68 10.02 1.12 0.18
N ALA A 69 9.32 2.25 0.09
CA ALA A 69 8.15 2.36 -0.77
C ALA A 69 8.53 2.16 -2.24
N ASP A 70 9.64 2.74 -2.68
CA ASP A 70 10.13 2.59 -4.04
C ASP A 70 10.63 1.16 -4.29
N GLU A 71 11.42 0.56 -3.39
CA GLU A 71 11.97 -0.78 -3.55
C GLU A 71 10.88 -1.86 -3.69
N ILE A 72 9.87 -1.81 -2.82
CA ILE A 72 8.80 -2.81 -2.76
C ILE A 72 7.69 -2.45 -3.74
N SER A 73 7.64 -3.18 -4.87
CA SER A 73 6.70 -2.94 -5.99
C SER A 73 5.22 -2.93 -5.61
N TYR A 74 4.86 -3.62 -4.53
CA TYR A 74 3.50 -3.75 -4.02
C TYR A 74 3.23 -2.94 -2.75
N SER A 75 4.11 -2.00 -2.40
CA SER A 75 3.87 -0.99 -1.37
C SER A 75 2.60 -0.20 -1.70
N LYS A 76 1.78 0.12 -0.70
CA LYS A 76 0.44 0.67 -0.91
C LYS A 76 0.40 2.18 -1.13
N HIS A 77 1.54 2.85 -1.26
CA HIS A 77 1.59 4.31 -1.48
C HIS A 77 0.86 4.73 -2.77
N ILE A 78 1.09 4.03 -3.88
CA ILE A 78 0.38 4.28 -5.15
C ILE A 78 -1.10 3.93 -5.03
N TYR A 79 -1.42 2.78 -4.43
CA TYR A 79 -2.80 2.33 -4.21
C TYR A 79 -3.61 3.39 -3.44
N LEU A 80 -3.09 3.83 -2.29
CA LEU A 80 -3.69 4.87 -1.46
C LEU A 80 -3.84 6.19 -2.22
N LYS A 81 -2.80 6.60 -2.95
CA LYS A 81 -2.81 7.84 -3.72
C LYS A 81 -3.87 7.83 -4.84
N LYS A 82 -4.02 6.72 -5.58
CA LYS A 82 -5.06 6.58 -6.61
C LYS A 82 -6.47 6.71 -6.02
N HIS A 83 -6.66 6.26 -4.79
CA HIS A 83 -7.92 6.39 -4.05
C HIS A 83 -8.02 7.71 -3.25
N GLY A 84 -7.21 8.71 -3.63
CA GLY A 84 -7.30 10.08 -3.13
C GLY A 84 -6.70 10.31 -1.74
N VAL A 85 -6.08 9.32 -1.09
CA VAL A 85 -5.37 9.54 0.17
C VAL A 85 -4.14 10.41 -0.09
N ASP A 86 -3.87 11.35 0.82
CA ASP A 86 -2.70 12.21 0.75
C ASP A 86 -1.48 11.45 1.29
N VAL A 87 -0.65 10.96 0.39
CA VAL A 87 0.54 10.16 0.68
C VAL A 87 1.79 10.96 0.33
N ARG A 88 2.76 10.94 1.25
CA ARG A 88 4.09 11.52 1.05
C ARG A 88 5.20 10.54 1.38
N LEU A 89 6.32 10.65 0.68
CA LEU A 89 7.51 9.83 0.88
C LEU A 89 8.66 10.67 1.41
N VAL A 90 9.35 10.20 2.43
CA VAL A 90 10.59 10.81 2.93
C VAL A 90 11.80 9.96 2.58
N TYR A 91 12.89 10.60 2.15
CA TYR A 91 14.10 9.93 1.68
C TYR A 91 15.33 10.30 2.51
N PRO A 92 15.44 9.85 3.77
CA PRO A 92 16.64 10.10 4.57
C PRO A 92 17.90 9.42 3.99
N GLY A 93 17.80 8.28 3.32
CA GLY A 93 18.94 7.55 2.76
C GLY A 93 19.58 8.27 1.56
N LYS A 94 18.79 8.95 0.73
CA LYS A 94 19.29 9.90 -0.31
C LYS A 94 20.20 11.00 0.24
N SER A 95 20.09 11.30 1.54
CA SER A 95 20.98 12.25 2.22
C SER A 95 22.11 11.59 3.02
N GLY A 96 22.26 10.27 2.93
CA GLY A 96 23.22 9.48 3.72
C GLY A 96 22.86 9.38 5.21
N LYS A 97 21.62 9.67 5.60
CA LYS A 97 21.21 9.87 7.00
C LYS A 97 20.32 8.76 7.57
N GLY A 98 20.37 7.55 7.00
CA GLY A 98 19.59 6.40 7.47
C GLY A 98 18.17 6.34 6.91
N ILE A 99 17.23 5.77 7.66
CA ILE A 99 15.86 5.42 7.23
C ILE A 99 14.77 6.06 8.10
N MET A 100 13.55 6.27 7.59
CA MET A 100 12.38 6.67 8.39
C MET A 100 11.78 5.43 9.04
N HIS A 101 12.33 5.03 10.19
CA HIS A 101 11.96 3.75 10.82
C HIS A 101 10.76 3.83 11.78
N HIS A 102 9.97 4.91 11.77
CA HIS A 102 8.80 5.01 12.63
C HIS A 102 7.73 3.98 12.26
N LYS A 103 6.93 3.58 13.24
CA LYS A 103 5.64 2.89 13.04
C LYS A 103 4.63 3.46 14.01
N PHE A 104 4.01 4.59 13.65
CA PHE A 104 3.00 5.21 14.50
C PHE A 104 1.85 5.81 13.72
N ALA A 105 0.72 5.96 14.39
CA ALA A 105 -0.41 6.75 13.90
C ALA A 105 -1.00 7.60 15.03
N VAL A 106 -1.38 8.83 14.71
CA VAL A 106 -2.18 9.70 15.59
C VAL A 106 -3.59 9.80 15.03
N ILE A 107 -4.57 9.39 15.82
CA ILE A 107 -5.98 9.33 15.42
C ILE A 107 -6.79 10.29 16.28
N ASP A 108 -7.53 11.18 15.63
CA ASP A 108 -8.39 12.22 16.21
C ASP A 108 -7.72 13.10 17.28
N LYS A 109 -6.37 13.17 17.27
CA LYS A 109 -5.56 13.78 18.33
C LYS A 109 -5.87 13.22 19.72
N LYS A 110 -6.34 11.97 19.82
CA LYS A 110 -6.83 11.31 21.04
C LYS A 110 -6.22 9.92 21.27
N THR A 111 -5.89 9.22 20.20
CA THR A 111 -5.24 7.90 20.24
C THR A 111 -3.90 7.97 19.52
N LEU A 112 -2.88 7.38 20.14
CA LEU A 112 -1.59 7.08 19.52
C LEU A 112 -1.48 5.57 19.38
N LEU A 113 -1.15 5.12 18.18
CA LEU A 113 -0.65 3.78 17.90
C LEU A 113 0.86 3.89 17.73
N THR A 114 1.66 3.07 18.39
CA THR A 114 3.11 3.04 18.17
C THR A 114 3.73 1.72 18.62
N GLY A 115 4.82 1.30 18.02
CA GLY A 115 5.54 0.09 18.44
C GLY A 115 6.57 -0.33 17.40
N SER A 116 6.88 -1.63 17.34
CA SER A 116 7.72 -2.20 16.29
C SER A 116 6.92 -2.56 15.02
N PHE A 117 5.61 -2.77 15.18
CA PHE A 117 4.70 -3.32 14.16
C PHE A 117 4.65 -2.51 12.86
N ASN A 118 5.32 -3.00 11.81
CA ASN A 118 5.11 -2.52 10.44
C ASN A 118 3.71 -2.91 9.96
N TRP A 119 3.13 -2.15 9.04
CA TRP A 119 1.78 -2.41 8.54
C TRP A 119 1.83 -3.36 7.34
N THR A 120 2.28 -4.58 7.61
CA THR A 120 2.48 -5.65 6.62
C THR A 120 1.86 -6.97 7.09
N PRO A 121 1.44 -7.85 6.16
CA PRO A 121 0.97 -9.18 6.55
C PRO A 121 2.04 -10.00 7.29
N THR A 122 3.32 -9.80 6.96
CA THR A 122 4.43 -10.50 7.60
C THR A 122 4.61 -10.07 9.06
N ALA A 123 4.49 -8.77 9.35
CA ALA A 123 4.53 -8.25 10.70
C ALA A 123 3.41 -8.84 11.57
N ASP A 124 2.23 -9.03 10.98
CA ASP A 124 1.07 -9.59 11.68
C ASP A 124 1.15 -11.09 11.93
N ARG A 125 1.56 -11.85 10.91
CA ARG A 125 1.43 -13.33 10.92
C ARG A 125 2.67 -14.06 11.38
N TYR A 126 3.85 -13.47 11.26
CA TYR A 126 5.11 -14.20 11.42
C TYR A 126 6.12 -13.51 12.34
N ASN A 127 6.26 -12.19 12.26
CA ASN A 127 7.25 -11.49 13.08
C ASN A 127 6.80 -11.36 14.53
N HIS A 128 7.78 -11.36 15.43
CA HIS A 128 7.59 -10.97 16.82
C HIS A 128 7.56 -9.45 16.92
N GLU A 129 6.37 -8.88 17.08
CA GLU A 129 6.15 -7.43 17.10
C GLU A 129 5.39 -7.01 18.36
N ASN A 130 5.53 -5.74 18.74
CA ASN A 130 4.67 -5.10 19.73
C ASN A 130 3.95 -3.88 19.14
N LEU A 131 2.74 -3.62 19.64
CA LEU A 131 1.96 -2.43 19.36
C LEU A 131 1.35 -1.89 20.65
N LEU A 132 1.57 -0.61 20.92
CA LEU A 132 0.93 0.13 22.00
C LEU A 132 -0.21 0.97 21.45
N VAL A 133 -1.37 0.87 22.09
CA VAL A 133 -2.50 1.79 21.91
C VAL A 133 -2.59 2.67 23.13
N ILE A 134 -2.24 3.95 22.98
CA ILE A 134 -2.17 4.92 24.06
C ILE A 134 -3.25 5.98 23.85
N LYS A 135 -4.18 6.08 24.80
CA LYS A 135 -5.29 7.04 24.76
C LYS A 135 -5.19 8.06 25.89
N LYS A 136 -5.78 9.23 25.66
CA LYS A 136 -5.94 10.31 26.65
C LYS A 136 -4.62 10.95 27.16
N ASN A 137 -3.48 10.66 26.54
CA ASN A 137 -2.19 11.29 26.89
C ASN A 137 -1.88 12.50 25.98
N LYS A 138 -2.43 13.68 26.32
CA LYS A 138 -2.30 14.90 25.50
C LYS A 138 -0.84 15.31 25.25
N LYS A 139 0.04 15.15 26.24
CA LYS A 139 1.46 15.53 26.15
C LYS A 139 2.18 14.68 25.11
N LEU A 140 1.96 13.36 25.13
CA LEU A 140 2.56 12.44 24.17
C LEU A 140 2.00 12.66 22.76
N LEU A 141 0.67 12.77 22.63
CA LEU A 141 -0.02 13.03 21.36
C LEU A 141 0.49 14.31 20.68
N LYS A 142 0.73 15.38 21.44
CA LYS A 142 1.29 16.63 20.91
C LYS A 142 2.68 16.42 20.30
N LYS A 143 3.54 15.64 20.93
CA LYS A 143 4.90 15.34 20.44
C LYS A 143 4.86 14.51 19.15
N PHE A 144 4.10 13.42 19.13
CA PHE A 144 3.97 12.58 17.94
C PHE A 144 3.31 13.32 16.77
N LEU A 145 2.30 14.17 17.04
CA LEU A 145 1.70 14.99 15.99
C LEU A 145 2.68 16.04 15.45
N ALA A 146 3.54 16.61 16.29
CA ALA A 146 4.59 17.53 15.84
C ALA A 146 5.61 16.80 14.96
N GLU A 147 6.02 15.60 15.33
CA GLU A 147 6.91 14.77 14.53
C GLU A 147 6.28 14.37 13.19
N PHE A 148 5.01 13.93 13.20
CA PHE A 148 4.27 13.68 11.96
C PHE A 148 4.27 14.89 11.05
N LYS A 149 3.96 16.09 11.58
CA LYS A 149 3.97 17.33 10.78
C LYS A 149 5.34 17.64 10.19
N ARG A 150 6.42 17.38 10.94
CA ARG A 150 7.80 17.56 10.47
C ARG A 150 8.11 16.62 9.31
N LEU A 151 7.79 15.33 9.45
CA LEU A 151 7.97 14.32 8.40
C LEU A 151 7.12 14.65 7.18
N TYR A 152 5.84 14.95 7.37
CA TYR A 152 4.91 15.30 6.30
C TYR A 152 5.36 16.55 5.53
N LYS A 153 5.85 17.59 6.21
CA LYS A 153 6.42 18.78 5.56
C LYS A 153 7.66 18.45 4.73
N LYS A 154 8.52 17.55 5.19
CA LYS A 154 9.72 17.10 4.48
C LYS A 154 9.40 16.15 3.31
N GLY A 155 8.30 15.41 3.43
CA GLY A 155 7.91 14.38 2.47
C GLY A 155 7.52 14.97 1.12
N VAL A 156 7.92 14.28 0.06
CA VAL A 156 7.53 14.57 -1.31
C VAL A 156 6.17 13.91 -1.57
N PRO A 157 5.17 14.64 -2.10
CA PRO A 157 3.89 14.05 -2.50
C PRO A 157 4.08 12.90 -3.49
N VAL A 158 3.35 11.81 -3.30
CA VAL A 158 3.26 10.75 -4.32
C VAL A 158 2.50 11.27 -5.53
N GLU A 159 3.08 11.10 -6.70
CA GLU A 159 2.48 11.42 -7.99
C GLU A 159 2.10 10.14 -8.75
N ILE A 160 1.02 10.21 -9.51
CA ILE A 160 0.54 9.11 -10.36
C ILE A 160 1.01 9.41 -11.78
N GLU A 161 2.00 8.65 -12.25
CA GLU A 161 2.43 8.77 -13.64
C GLU A 161 1.33 8.27 -14.59
N THR A 162 1.07 9.06 -15.63
CA THR A 162 0.02 8.82 -16.64
C THR A 162 0.55 8.20 -17.92
N LYS A 163 1.87 7.96 -18.01
CA LYS A 163 2.49 7.35 -19.18
C LYS A 163 1.87 5.98 -19.46
N VAL A 164 1.52 5.75 -20.73
CA VAL A 164 1.08 4.45 -21.25
C VAL A 164 2.20 3.87 -22.10
N VAL A 165 2.59 2.64 -21.77
CA VAL A 165 3.64 1.85 -22.42
C VAL A 165 2.99 0.71 -23.21
N ASN A 166 3.53 0.36 -24.38
CA ASN A 166 3.04 -0.78 -25.15
C ASN A 166 3.50 -2.12 -24.54
N GLY A 167 2.57 -2.86 -23.93
CA GLY A 167 2.84 -4.14 -23.28
C GLY A 167 3.28 -5.25 -24.23
N ASN A 168 2.94 -5.14 -25.52
CA ASN A 168 3.40 -6.08 -26.54
C ASN A 168 4.82 -5.75 -27.06
N ASN A 169 5.42 -4.64 -26.63
CA ASN A 169 6.79 -4.24 -26.98
C ASN A 169 7.72 -4.40 -25.78
N THR A 170 8.34 -5.58 -25.65
CA THR A 170 9.26 -5.91 -24.55
C THR A 170 10.40 -4.91 -24.36
N ARG A 171 10.97 -4.35 -25.45
CA ARG A 171 12.07 -3.39 -25.35
C ARG A 171 11.60 -2.11 -24.68
N GLU A 172 10.45 -1.60 -25.12
CA GLU A 172 9.84 -0.42 -24.53
C GLU A 172 9.47 -0.66 -23.06
N VAL A 173 8.85 -1.79 -22.71
CA VAL A 173 8.55 -2.12 -21.29
C VAL A 173 9.81 -2.10 -20.43
N LYS A 174 10.92 -2.62 -20.96
CA LYS A 174 12.21 -2.67 -20.24
C LYS A 174 12.75 -1.29 -19.88
N ASP A 175 12.52 -0.28 -20.71
CA ASP A 175 12.97 1.10 -20.45
C ASP A 175 12.26 1.75 -19.25
N TYR A 176 11.19 1.13 -18.75
CA TYR A 176 10.40 1.60 -17.60
C TYR A 176 10.55 0.71 -16.35
N VAL A 177 11.51 -0.22 -16.33
CA VAL A 177 11.82 -0.98 -15.10
C VAL A 177 12.13 0.00 -13.96
N GLY A 178 11.51 -0.25 -12.81
CA GLY A 178 11.61 0.64 -11.64
C GLY A 178 10.54 1.73 -11.59
N ARG A 179 9.78 1.96 -12.67
CA ARG A 179 8.74 2.99 -12.74
C ARG A 179 7.35 2.39 -12.62
N THR A 180 6.43 3.17 -12.04
CA THR A 180 5.00 2.83 -11.97
C THR A 180 4.27 3.51 -13.12
N VAL A 181 3.81 2.73 -14.11
CA VAL A 181 3.21 3.26 -15.34
C VAL A 181 1.97 2.46 -15.73
N TYR A 182 1.21 2.98 -16.69
CA TYR A 182 0.21 2.19 -17.39
C TYR A 182 0.88 1.36 -18.49
N VAL A 183 0.46 0.11 -18.64
CA VAL A 183 0.85 -0.75 -19.76
C VAL A 183 -0.40 -1.17 -20.50
N LYS A 184 -0.49 -0.86 -21.80
CA LYS A 184 -1.61 -1.24 -22.65
C LYS A 184 -1.14 -2.22 -23.71
N GLY A 185 -1.91 -3.27 -23.97
CA GLY A 185 -1.58 -4.22 -25.03
C GLY A 185 -2.65 -5.29 -25.23
N LYS A 186 -2.49 -6.03 -26.31
CA LYS A 186 -3.25 -7.22 -26.62
C LYS A 186 -2.83 -8.35 -25.68
N VAL A 187 -3.81 -9.04 -25.10
CA VAL A 187 -3.58 -10.25 -24.33
C VAL A 187 -3.13 -11.35 -25.28
N TYR A 188 -1.97 -11.94 -25.00
CA TYR A 188 -1.48 -13.12 -25.73
C TYR A 188 -2.04 -14.41 -25.11
N ASN A 189 -1.98 -14.50 -23.79
CA ASN A 189 -2.52 -15.61 -23.01
C ASN A 189 -2.90 -15.10 -21.62
N TRP A 190 -3.84 -15.78 -20.96
CA TRP A 190 -4.13 -15.52 -19.56
C TRP A 190 -4.60 -16.78 -18.86
N HIS A 191 -4.40 -16.86 -17.55
CA HIS A 191 -4.94 -17.94 -16.73
C HIS A 191 -5.03 -17.52 -15.26
N ILE A 192 -5.87 -18.22 -14.50
CA ILE A 192 -5.88 -18.15 -13.04
C ILE A 192 -5.23 -19.43 -12.51
N SER A 193 -4.12 -19.28 -11.79
CA SER A 193 -3.41 -20.40 -11.17
C SER A 193 -4.25 -21.09 -10.09
N ARG A 194 -3.83 -22.30 -9.67
CA ARG A 194 -4.46 -23.03 -8.54
C ARG A 194 -4.50 -22.23 -7.24
N LYS A 195 -3.53 -21.33 -7.02
CA LYS A 195 -3.49 -20.44 -5.85
C LYS A 195 -4.42 -19.22 -5.98
N GLY A 196 -5.12 -19.08 -7.10
CA GLY A 196 -6.06 -18.00 -7.38
C GLY A 196 -5.45 -16.74 -7.99
N ASN A 197 -4.15 -16.73 -8.30
CA ASN A 197 -3.50 -15.58 -8.94
C ASN A 197 -3.81 -15.56 -10.44
N LEU A 198 -4.14 -14.38 -10.97
CA LEU A 198 -4.33 -14.12 -12.40
C LEU A 198 -2.99 -13.76 -13.04
N PHE A 199 -2.71 -14.36 -14.19
CA PHE A 199 -1.58 -14.06 -15.05
C PHE A 199 -2.11 -13.63 -16.41
N ILE A 200 -1.60 -12.52 -16.95
CA ILE A 200 -1.87 -12.03 -18.30
C ILE A 200 -0.53 -11.81 -18.99
N ASP A 201 -0.24 -12.66 -19.97
CA ASP A 201 0.97 -12.57 -20.79
C ASP A 201 0.69 -11.68 -22.00
N PHE A 202 1.61 -10.76 -22.31
CA PHE A 202 1.51 -9.88 -23.48
C PHE A 202 2.36 -10.37 -24.67
N GLY A 203 2.98 -11.54 -24.56
CA GLY A 203 3.74 -12.15 -25.64
C GLY A 203 4.08 -13.62 -25.38
N LYS A 204 4.60 -14.28 -26.42
CA LYS A 204 4.80 -15.74 -26.44
C LYS A 204 5.94 -16.25 -25.55
N THR A 205 6.92 -15.40 -25.26
CA THR A 205 8.16 -15.81 -24.59
C THR A 205 8.18 -15.40 -23.12
N ARG A 206 9.00 -16.06 -22.30
CA ARG A 206 9.25 -15.66 -20.90
C ARG A 206 9.92 -14.29 -20.74
N LYS A 207 10.45 -13.70 -21.82
CA LYS A 207 10.99 -12.34 -21.79
C LYS A 207 9.90 -11.28 -22.04
N SER A 208 8.70 -11.71 -22.44
CA SER A 208 7.57 -10.81 -22.65
C SER A 208 7.09 -10.26 -21.32
N PHE A 209 6.38 -9.15 -21.37
CA PHE A 209 5.77 -8.57 -20.19
C PHE A 209 4.59 -9.44 -19.69
N THR A 210 4.51 -9.64 -18.38
CA THR A 210 3.40 -10.35 -17.72
C THR A 210 2.80 -9.47 -16.62
N PHE A 211 1.48 -9.33 -16.64
CA PHE A 211 0.74 -8.75 -15.50
C PHE A 211 0.29 -9.87 -14.57
N VAL A 212 0.58 -9.72 -13.28
CA VAL A 212 0.21 -10.69 -12.24
C VAL A 212 -0.63 -10.00 -11.18
N MET A 213 -1.84 -10.51 -10.96
CA MET A 213 -2.69 -10.12 -9.86
C MET A 213 -2.82 -11.25 -8.85
N TRP A 214 -2.52 -10.97 -7.57
CA TRP A 214 -2.67 -11.94 -6.50
C TRP A 214 -4.13 -12.26 -6.20
N SER A 215 -4.34 -13.43 -5.61
CA SER A 215 -5.65 -14.01 -5.36
C SER A 215 -6.63 -13.09 -4.63
N GLU A 216 -6.18 -12.23 -3.73
CA GLU A 216 -7.04 -11.26 -3.05
C GLU A 216 -7.61 -10.20 -4.02
N GLY A 217 -6.81 -9.72 -4.97
CA GLY A 217 -7.30 -8.84 -6.04
C GLY A 217 -8.27 -9.55 -6.98
N VAL A 218 -7.96 -10.81 -7.32
CA VAL A 218 -8.81 -11.63 -8.19
C VAL A 218 -10.17 -11.94 -7.55
N LYS A 219 -10.22 -12.20 -6.24
CA LYS A 219 -11.48 -12.37 -5.48
C LYS A 219 -12.34 -11.12 -5.58
N GLU A 220 -11.74 -9.94 -5.47
CA GLU A 220 -12.46 -8.67 -5.57
C GLU A 220 -12.93 -8.40 -7.01
N LEU A 221 -12.12 -8.69 -8.03
CA LEU A 221 -12.57 -8.65 -9.43
C LEU A 221 -13.80 -9.54 -9.68
N LYS A 222 -13.79 -10.77 -9.15
CA LYS A 222 -14.94 -11.68 -9.25
C LYS A 222 -16.19 -11.11 -8.58
N LYS A 223 -16.03 -10.56 -7.38
CA LYS A 223 -17.13 -9.91 -6.64
C LYS A 223 -17.72 -8.72 -7.41
N ARG A 224 -16.90 -7.99 -8.16
CA ARG A 224 -17.29 -6.87 -9.03
C ARG A 224 -17.85 -7.30 -10.39
N GLY A 225 -17.90 -8.60 -10.68
CA GLY A 225 -18.36 -9.10 -11.98
C GLY A 225 -17.41 -8.77 -13.13
N PHE A 226 -16.10 -8.76 -12.88
CA PHE A 226 -15.10 -8.53 -13.93
C PHE A 226 -15.24 -9.59 -15.05
N PRO A 227 -15.37 -9.17 -16.33
CA PRO A 227 -15.66 -10.07 -17.44
C PRO A 227 -14.37 -10.72 -17.97
N PHE A 228 -13.89 -11.76 -17.28
CA PHE A 228 -12.63 -12.44 -17.60
C PHE A 228 -12.60 -13.01 -19.02
N GLU A 229 -13.75 -13.43 -19.57
CA GLU A 229 -13.88 -13.91 -20.94
C GLU A 229 -13.48 -12.87 -21.99
N LYS A 230 -13.52 -11.57 -21.66
CA LYS A 230 -13.06 -10.50 -22.56
C LYS A 230 -11.54 -10.37 -22.62
N LEU A 231 -10.81 -11.11 -21.79
CA LEU A 231 -9.35 -11.23 -21.93
C LEU A 231 -8.98 -12.10 -23.13
N ASP A 232 -9.88 -12.98 -23.60
CA ASP A 232 -9.64 -13.82 -24.77
C ASP A 232 -9.50 -12.95 -26.03
N ASN A 233 -8.29 -12.89 -26.58
CA ASN A 233 -7.91 -12.02 -27.69
C ASN A 233 -8.18 -10.52 -27.47
N GLY A 234 -8.43 -10.11 -26.22
CA GLY A 234 -8.79 -8.75 -25.86
C GLY A 234 -7.59 -7.81 -25.76
N TYR A 235 -7.89 -6.52 -25.57
CA TYR A 235 -6.91 -5.52 -25.19
C TYR A 235 -7.17 -5.10 -23.74
N VAL A 236 -6.11 -4.99 -22.96
CA VAL A 236 -6.18 -4.50 -21.58
C VAL A 236 -5.22 -3.35 -21.37
N LYS A 237 -5.54 -2.52 -20.39
CA LYS A 237 -4.63 -1.55 -19.81
C LYS A 237 -4.48 -1.89 -18.34
N VAL A 238 -3.23 -2.08 -17.92
CA VAL A 238 -2.86 -2.44 -16.56
C VAL A 238 -1.99 -1.34 -15.96
N TYR A 239 -1.89 -1.29 -14.64
CA TYR A 239 -1.13 -0.25 -13.93
C TYR A 239 -0.31 -0.83 -12.78
N GLY A 240 0.93 -0.38 -12.64
CA GLY A 240 1.80 -0.80 -11.54
C GLY A 240 3.27 -0.59 -11.84
N LYS A 241 4.11 -0.93 -10.85
CA LYS A 241 5.56 -0.84 -10.98
C LYS A 241 6.08 -1.98 -11.84
N ILE A 242 6.76 -1.65 -12.94
CA ILE A 242 7.46 -2.64 -13.76
C ILE A 242 8.72 -3.09 -13.01
N ILE A 243 8.86 -4.40 -12.83
CA ILE A 243 10.06 -5.03 -12.28
C ILE A 243 10.67 -5.98 -13.33
N ASP A 244 11.98 -6.22 -13.25
CA ASP A 244 12.68 -7.25 -14.01
C ASP A 244 13.13 -8.34 -13.03
N HIS A 245 12.30 -9.36 -12.84
CA HIS A 245 12.58 -10.43 -11.90
C HIS A 245 13.55 -11.44 -12.53
N PRO A 246 14.68 -11.80 -11.89
CA PRO A 246 15.71 -12.66 -12.49
C PRO A 246 15.20 -14.00 -13.03
N LYS A 247 14.13 -14.53 -12.41
CA LYS A 247 13.49 -15.80 -12.80
C LYS A 247 12.28 -15.65 -13.74
N TYR A 248 11.56 -14.53 -13.66
CA TYR A 248 10.22 -14.40 -14.26
C TYR A 248 10.15 -13.33 -15.36
N GLY A 249 11.17 -12.46 -15.47
CA GLY A 249 11.24 -11.42 -16.49
C GLY A 249 10.47 -10.17 -16.08
N LEU A 250 9.94 -9.46 -17.08
CA LEU A 250 9.27 -8.18 -16.90
C LEU A 250 7.86 -8.38 -16.37
N GLU A 251 7.59 -7.89 -15.15
CA GLU A 251 6.30 -8.09 -14.50
C GLU A 251 5.75 -6.82 -13.85
N ILE A 252 4.42 -6.79 -13.72
CA ILE A 252 3.73 -5.98 -12.70
C ILE A 252 3.10 -6.97 -11.70
N LEU A 253 3.33 -6.75 -10.41
CA LEU A 253 2.73 -7.52 -9.32
C LEU A 253 1.78 -6.62 -8.53
N THR A 254 0.53 -7.04 -8.35
CA THR A 254 -0.45 -6.24 -7.60
C THR A 254 -1.55 -7.11 -6.98
N ASP A 255 -2.26 -6.56 -6.00
CA ASP A 255 -3.57 -7.08 -5.55
C ASP A 255 -4.70 -6.06 -5.79
N ASP A 256 -4.41 -4.96 -6.48
CA ASP A 256 -5.36 -3.88 -6.75
C ASP A 256 -6.27 -4.25 -7.92
N PRO A 257 -7.58 -4.46 -7.71
CA PRO A 257 -8.53 -4.72 -8.79
C PRO A 257 -8.66 -3.54 -9.76
N ASP A 258 -8.38 -2.31 -9.30
CA ASP A 258 -8.42 -1.09 -10.12
C ASP A 258 -7.12 -0.85 -10.91
N ALA A 259 -6.22 -1.85 -10.88
CA ALA A 259 -5.01 -1.88 -11.69
C ALA A 259 -5.21 -2.55 -13.06
N ILE A 260 -6.41 -3.02 -13.40
CA ILE A 260 -6.72 -3.60 -14.71
C ILE A 260 -8.04 -3.05 -15.25
N GLU A 261 -8.02 -2.65 -16.52
CA GLU A 261 -9.20 -2.30 -17.29
C GLU A 261 -9.18 -3.01 -18.64
N ILE A 262 -10.34 -3.49 -19.09
CA ILE A 262 -10.52 -3.98 -20.47
C ILE A 262 -10.73 -2.77 -21.36
N VAL A 263 -9.94 -2.70 -22.43
CA VAL A 263 -10.05 -1.67 -23.45
C VAL A 263 -11.09 -2.12 -24.47
N LYS A 264 -12.11 -1.29 -24.68
CA LYS A 264 -13.08 -1.49 -25.76
C LYS A 264 -12.48 -1.21 -27.12
#